data_AF-A0A928Z4J4-F1
#
_entry.id   AF-A0A928Z4J4-F1
#
_cell.length_a   1.000
_cell.length_b   1.000
_cell.length_c   1.000
_cell.angle_alpha   90.00
_cell.angle_beta   90.00
_cell.angle_gamma   90.00
#
_symmetry.space_group_name_H-M   'P 1'
#
loop_
_entity.id
_entity.type
_entity.pdbx_description
1 polymer ?
#
loop_
_entity_poly.entity_id
_entity_poly.type
_entity_poly.pdbx_seq_one_letter_code
_entity_poly.pdbx_strand_id
1 'polypeptide(L)'
;MAQIFISYSRKDEPAVSGLSEAFDELGHSVWFDHELSGGQDWWDQILTNICACDIFVFVLSPNSLNSTACKREYVYAGELHKRILPILVAEGVSPNLLPGILSQIQFVDYRSPDHMAALKLAKALNSLPDALPLPDPLPDPPKIPVSYLSSLTQKIEADSLNFEEQSSILFDLKRALEANDTKQDAMTLLRKFRVRRDLLATIGDEIDQLVGKLGSNPKTTAKAATSKSSSKTSQPNQHSKNAYSASSYQSSGTVASGNTSQGKPPDYTLQAVLLFLFGMPFSFLPSCLAVPAVVFSLQTQSKYKQGDIEGAFKAAKHSKNFCIAALALLIIMLCLVILYVLMIAIASASM
;
A
#
# COMPACT_ATOMS: atom_id res chain seq x y z
N MET A 1 25.71 3.98 27.12
CA MET A 1 24.35 3.45 26.93
C MET A 1 23.73 4.18 25.76
N ALA A 2 23.19 3.45 24.79
CA ALA A 2 22.56 4.03 23.59
C ALA A 2 21.08 3.63 23.56
N GLN A 3 20.22 4.50 23.05
CA GLN A 3 18.80 4.23 22.84
C GLN A 3 18.61 3.55 21.49
N ILE A 4 18.17 2.29 21.51
CA ILE A 4 17.97 1.47 20.32
C ILE A 4 16.48 1.36 20.03
N PHE A 5 16.08 1.73 18.83
CA PHE A 5 14.74 1.44 18.30
C PHE A 5 14.80 0.20 17.42
N ILE A 6 13.97 -0.82 17.66
CA ILE A 6 13.88 -2.00 16.78
C ILE A 6 12.61 -1.93 15.94
N SER A 7 12.77 -1.77 14.62
CA SER A 7 11.71 -1.92 13.63
C SER A 7 11.62 -3.37 13.18
N TYR A 8 10.47 -4.02 13.42
CA TYR A 8 10.26 -5.43 13.15
C TYR A 8 8.81 -5.75 12.78
N SER A 9 8.59 -6.91 12.17
CA SER A 9 7.24 -7.46 12.05
C SER A 9 6.88 -8.23 13.30
N ARG A 10 5.65 -8.10 13.82
CA ARG A 10 5.15 -8.88 14.97
C ARG A 10 5.31 -10.40 14.80
N LYS A 11 5.46 -10.90 13.58
CA LYS A 11 5.74 -12.33 13.31
C LYS A 11 7.15 -12.76 13.67
N ASP A 12 8.07 -11.81 13.71
CA ASP A 12 9.47 -12.03 14.07
C ASP A 12 9.71 -11.74 15.56
N GLU A 13 8.64 -11.46 16.33
CA GLU A 13 8.68 -11.17 17.77
C GLU A 13 9.51 -12.19 18.57
N PRO A 14 9.39 -13.52 18.37
CA PRO A 14 10.20 -14.46 19.12
C PRO A 14 11.71 -14.27 18.91
N ALA A 15 12.14 -13.90 17.70
CA ALA A 15 13.55 -13.61 17.41
C ALA A 15 13.96 -12.24 17.96
N VAL A 16 13.05 -11.27 17.96
CA VAL A 16 13.30 -9.91 18.47
C VAL A 16 13.41 -9.87 19.98
N SER A 17 12.64 -10.67 20.72
CA SER A 17 12.76 -10.75 22.18
C SER A 17 14.17 -11.19 22.59
N GLY A 18 14.72 -12.25 21.98
CA GLY A 18 16.09 -12.69 22.24
C GLY A 18 17.15 -11.66 21.81
N LEU A 19 16.92 -10.96 20.70
CA LEU A 19 17.79 -9.86 20.27
C LEU A 19 17.76 -8.67 21.24
N SER A 20 16.58 -8.35 21.80
CA SER A 20 16.43 -7.30 22.80
C SER A 20 17.18 -7.62 24.08
N GLU A 21 17.08 -8.86 24.57
CA GLU A 21 17.85 -9.34 25.72
C GLU A 21 19.35 -9.20 25.46
N ALA A 22 19.82 -9.58 24.27
CA ALA A 22 21.24 -9.44 23.91
C ALA A 22 21.71 -7.97 23.88
N PHE A 23 20.87 -7.03 23.45
CA PHE A 23 21.21 -5.59 23.52
C PHE A 23 21.23 -5.07 24.96
N ASP A 24 20.33 -5.54 25.81
CA ASP A 24 20.28 -5.17 27.24
C ASP A 24 21.51 -5.70 27.98
N GLU A 25 21.93 -6.94 27.71
CA GLU A 25 23.18 -7.52 28.24
C GLU A 25 24.43 -6.73 27.80
N LEU A 26 24.39 -6.09 26.63
CA LEU A 26 25.43 -5.21 26.14
C LEU A 26 25.36 -3.78 26.74
N GLY A 27 24.39 -3.50 27.60
CA GLY A 27 24.22 -2.23 28.30
C GLY A 27 23.56 -1.13 27.47
N HIS A 28 22.68 -1.51 26.54
CA HIS A 28 21.88 -0.59 25.72
C HIS A 28 20.40 -0.69 26.08
N SER A 29 19.68 0.43 25.99
CA SER A 29 18.24 0.43 26.22
C SER A 29 17.50 0.21 24.90
N VAL A 30 16.59 -0.74 24.88
CA VAL A 30 15.85 -1.14 23.68
C VAL A 30 14.40 -0.70 23.78
N TRP A 31 13.87 -0.18 22.68
CA TRP A 31 12.46 0.11 22.50
C TRP A 31 11.93 -0.61 21.26
N PHE A 32 10.79 -1.31 21.41
CA PHE A 32 10.02 -1.90 20.31
C PHE A 32 8.55 -2.06 20.71
N ASP A 33 7.64 -2.07 19.72
CA ASP A 33 6.19 -2.15 19.96
C ASP A 33 5.73 -3.58 20.32
N HIS A 34 5.88 -3.94 21.60
CA HIS A 34 5.27 -5.15 22.18
C HIS A 34 3.89 -4.84 22.82
N GLU A 35 3.58 -3.57 23.13
CA GLU A 35 2.49 -3.18 24.05
C GLU A 35 1.66 -1.96 23.61
N LEU A 36 1.54 -1.65 22.31
CA LEU A 36 0.58 -0.62 21.86
C LEU A 36 -0.86 -1.06 22.16
N SER A 37 -1.31 -0.70 23.37
CA SER A 37 -2.67 -0.83 23.89
C SER A 37 -3.48 0.36 23.38
N GLY A 38 -4.64 0.08 22.77
CA GLY A 38 -5.43 1.09 22.06
C GLY A 38 -5.85 2.25 22.97
N GLY A 39 -5.60 3.49 22.52
CA GLY A 39 -6.06 4.71 23.20
C GLY A 39 -5.29 6.00 22.88
N GLN A 40 -4.01 5.90 22.47
CA GLN A 40 -3.19 7.02 21.97
C GLN A 40 -2.89 6.86 20.47
N ASP A 41 -2.52 7.95 19.80
CA ASP A 41 -2.01 7.94 18.43
C ASP A 41 -0.67 7.19 18.38
N TRP A 42 -0.77 5.87 18.35
CA TRP A 42 0.31 4.89 18.40
C TRP A 42 1.43 5.18 17.39
N TRP A 43 1.09 5.79 16.25
CA TRP A 43 2.03 6.15 15.21
C TRP A 43 2.91 7.34 15.61
N ASP A 44 2.35 8.36 16.27
CA ASP A 44 3.14 9.51 16.72
C ASP A 44 4.14 9.09 17.80
N GLN A 45 3.78 8.12 18.65
CA GLN A 45 4.69 7.50 19.60
C GLN A 45 5.84 6.75 18.89
N ILE A 46 5.55 5.98 17.84
CA ILE A 46 6.58 5.32 17.02
C ILE A 46 7.54 6.37 16.44
N LEU A 47 7.02 7.41 15.78
CA LEU A 47 7.85 8.45 15.16
C LEU A 47 8.68 9.23 16.20
N THR A 48 8.10 9.51 17.37
CA THR A 48 8.81 10.16 18.47
C THR A 48 9.98 9.31 18.95
N ASN A 49 9.78 8.00 19.12
CA ASN A 49 10.85 7.10 19.53
C ASN A 49 11.92 6.91 18.44
N ILE A 50 11.55 6.90 17.16
CA ILE A 50 12.51 6.92 16.04
C ILE A 50 13.33 8.21 16.07
N CYS A 51 12.70 9.36 16.32
CA CYS A 51 13.39 10.64 16.43
C CYS A 51 14.32 10.69 17.66
N ALA A 52 13.93 10.07 18.77
CA ALA A 52 14.71 10.05 20.01
C ALA A 52 15.82 8.98 20.04
N CYS A 53 15.80 7.97 19.16
CA CYS A 53 16.78 6.89 19.22
C CYS A 53 18.15 7.30 18.68
N ASP A 54 19.19 6.67 19.21
CA ASP A 54 20.58 6.81 18.77
C ASP A 54 20.91 5.84 17.63
N ILE A 55 20.28 4.66 17.64
CA ILE A 55 20.48 3.57 16.68
C ILE A 55 19.10 3.05 16.29
N PHE A 56 18.87 2.98 14.98
CA PHE A 56 17.68 2.37 14.40
C PHE A 56 18.03 0.99 13.89
N VAL A 57 17.55 -0.06 14.55
CA VAL A 57 17.72 -1.44 14.12
C VAL A 57 16.57 -1.82 13.19
N PHE A 58 16.90 -2.25 11.98
CA PHE A 58 15.93 -2.83 11.06
C PHE A 58 16.06 -4.36 11.06
N VAL A 59 15.06 -5.06 11.56
CA VAL A 59 15.03 -6.51 11.52
C VAL A 59 14.80 -6.96 10.08
N LEU A 60 15.78 -7.62 9.48
CA LEU A 60 15.72 -8.17 8.14
C LEU A 60 15.06 -9.55 8.18
N SER A 61 13.83 -9.61 7.66
CA SER A 61 13.07 -10.83 7.42
C SER A 61 12.18 -10.62 6.18
N PRO A 62 11.64 -11.69 5.57
CA PRO A 62 10.61 -11.53 4.54
C PRO A 62 9.36 -10.79 5.05
N ASN A 63 9.06 -10.88 6.36
CA ASN A 63 7.88 -10.25 6.95
C ASN A 63 8.07 -8.72 7.07
N SER A 64 9.20 -8.27 7.60
CA SER A 64 9.50 -6.84 7.76
C SER A 64 9.71 -6.14 6.42
N LEU A 65 10.34 -6.82 5.45
CA LEU A 65 10.51 -6.32 4.08
C LEU A 65 9.19 -6.20 3.30
N ASN A 66 8.13 -6.88 3.74
CA ASN A 66 6.79 -6.73 3.14
C ASN A 66 5.90 -5.74 3.92
N SER A 67 6.18 -5.50 5.20
CA SER A 67 5.43 -4.59 6.06
C SER A 67 5.47 -3.13 5.58
N THR A 68 4.30 -2.53 5.39
CA THR A 68 4.18 -1.10 5.02
C THR A 68 4.60 -0.16 6.14
N ALA A 69 4.40 -0.55 7.41
CA ALA A 69 4.82 0.22 8.57
C ALA A 69 6.35 0.25 8.66
N CYS A 70 7.00 -0.92 8.70
CA CYS A 70 8.46 -1.04 8.75
C CYS A 70 9.12 -0.29 7.59
N LYS A 71 8.52 -0.33 6.38
CA LYS A 71 8.99 0.45 5.22
C LYS A 71 9.00 1.94 5.47
N ARG A 72 7.93 2.49 6.04
CA ARG A 72 7.85 3.92 6.34
C ARG A 72 8.82 4.31 7.46
N GLU A 73 8.94 3.47 8.47
CA GLU A 73 9.86 3.69 9.59
C GLU A 73 11.32 3.76 9.15
N TYR A 74 11.81 2.81 8.34
CA TYR A 74 13.22 2.84 7.93
C TYR A 74 13.51 3.99 6.95
N VAL A 75 12.55 4.34 6.09
CA VAL A 75 12.70 5.51 5.20
C VAL A 75 12.81 6.79 6.03
N TYR A 76 11.91 6.96 7.01
CA TYR A 76 11.93 8.11 7.90
C TYR A 76 13.19 8.17 8.77
N ALA A 77 13.64 7.02 9.29
CA ALA A 77 14.92 6.94 10.01
C ALA A 77 16.11 7.36 9.12
N GLY A 78 16.07 7.01 7.84
CA GLY A 78 17.06 7.46 6.85
C GLY A 78 17.02 8.98 6.62
N GLU A 79 15.83 9.56 6.49
CA GLU A 79 15.64 11.02 6.36
C GLU A 79 16.09 11.79 7.61
N LEU A 80 15.97 11.19 8.79
CA LEU A 80 16.48 11.70 10.06
C LEU A 80 17.98 11.47 10.26
N HIS A 81 18.68 10.92 9.27
CA HIS A 81 20.10 10.53 9.33
C HIS A 81 20.45 9.61 10.52
N LYS A 82 19.51 8.74 10.92
CA LYS A 82 19.74 7.78 11.99
C LYS A 82 20.78 6.74 11.60
N ARG A 83 21.51 6.24 12.59
CA ARG A 83 22.42 5.11 12.42
C ARG A 83 21.60 3.84 12.24
N ILE A 84 21.42 3.43 10.99
CA ILE A 84 20.64 2.24 10.64
C ILE A 84 21.52 1.00 10.75
N LEU A 85 21.12 0.03 11.57
CA LEU A 85 21.76 -1.27 11.72
C LEU A 85 20.80 -2.39 11.28
N PRO A 86 20.97 -2.96 10.08
CA PRO A 86 20.17 -4.09 9.63
C PRO A 86 20.61 -5.40 10.31
N ILE A 87 19.66 -6.19 10.80
CA ILE A 87 19.93 -7.47 11.48
C ILE A 87 19.10 -8.59 10.86
N LEU A 88 19.76 -9.56 10.25
CA LEU A 88 19.12 -10.71 9.61
C LEU A 88 18.72 -11.75 10.65
N VAL A 89 17.42 -11.98 10.82
CA VAL A 89 16.87 -12.94 11.80
C VAL A 89 16.14 -14.12 11.15
N ALA A 90 15.89 -14.07 9.84
CA ALA A 90 15.16 -15.10 9.12
C ALA A 90 15.81 -15.45 7.77
N GLU A 91 15.56 -16.68 7.31
CA GLU A 91 15.89 -17.11 5.96
C GLU A 91 15.01 -16.42 4.90
N GLY A 92 15.38 -16.55 3.63
CA GLY A 92 14.57 -16.07 2.50
C GLY A 92 14.69 -14.57 2.21
N VAL A 93 15.64 -13.89 2.85
CA VAL A 93 16.06 -12.54 2.46
C VAL A 93 17.23 -12.65 1.48
N SER A 94 17.08 -12.05 0.31
CA SER A 94 18.18 -11.92 -0.66
C SER A 94 18.91 -10.59 -0.45
N PRO A 95 20.19 -10.58 -0.04
CA PRO A 95 20.95 -9.34 0.17
C PRO A 95 20.99 -8.42 -1.06
N ASN A 96 20.99 -9.01 -2.26
CA ASN A 96 21.03 -8.28 -3.53
C ASN A 96 19.69 -7.61 -3.89
N LEU A 97 18.61 -7.92 -3.15
CA LEU A 97 17.27 -7.41 -3.41
C LEU A 97 16.77 -6.48 -2.28
N LEU A 98 17.67 -6.03 -1.40
CA LEU A 98 17.30 -5.11 -0.34
C LEU A 98 16.95 -3.71 -0.89
N PRO A 99 15.89 -3.06 -0.40
CA PRO A 99 15.45 -1.77 -0.93
C PRO A 99 16.23 -0.58 -0.33
N GLY A 100 16.47 0.44 -1.16
CA GLY A 100 16.92 1.76 -0.72
C GLY A 100 18.25 1.73 0.06
N ILE A 101 18.26 2.37 1.22
CA ILE A 101 19.45 2.48 2.08
C ILE A 101 19.92 1.13 2.63
N LEU A 102 19.04 0.12 2.72
CA LEU A 102 19.38 -1.19 3.29
C LEU A 102 20.34 -2.00 2.40
N SER A 103 20.38 -1.78 1.09
CA SER A 103 21.33 -2.47 0.20
C SER A 103 22.75 -1.90 0.27
N GLN A 104 22.91 -0.71 0.86
CA GLN A 104 24.19 -0.03 0.98
C GLN A 104 24.87 -0.28 2.34
N ILE A 105 24.17 -0.94 3.26
CA ILE A 105 24.63 -1.15 4.64
C ILE A 105 24.91 -2.64 4.87
N GLN A 106 26.03 -2.93 5.54
CA GLN A 106 26.37 -4.27 6.01
C GLN A 106 25.38 -4.70 7.10
N PHE A 107 24.78 -5.89 6.96
CA PHE A 107 23.91 -6.46 7.99
C PHE A 107 24.66 -7.40 8.94
N VAL A 108 24.12 -7.57 10.15
CA VAL A 108 24.55 -8.60 11.10
C VAL A 108 23.68 -9.84 10.91
N ASP A 109 24.31 -11.00 10.72
CA ASP A 109 23.60 -12.27 10.70
C ASP A 109 23.35 -12.78 12.12
N TYR A 110 22.07 -12.86 12.49
CA TYR A 110 21.58 -13.23 13.82
C TYR A 110 20.49 -14.32 13.75
N ARG A 111 20.45 -15.10 12.65
CA ARG A 111 19.53 -16.24 12.49
C ARG A 111 19.77 -17.35 13.52
N SER A 112 21.03 -17.49 13.94
CA SER A 112 21.47 -18.41 15.00
C SER A 112 22.10 -17.58 16.12
N PRO A 113 21.37 -17.31 17.23
CA PRO A 113 21.85 -16.47 18.32
C PRO A 113 22.87 -17.22 19.19
N ASP A 114 24.06 -17.43 18.65
CA ASP A 114 25.20 -18.03 19.35
C ASP A 114 26.18 -16.95 19.86
N HIS A 115 27.20 -17.38 20.61
CA HIS A 115 28.24 -16.49 21.11
C HIS A 115 28.93 -15.70 19.98
N MET A 116 29.04 -16.29 18.78
CA MET A 116 29.66 -15.59 17.66
C MET A 116 28.76 -14.52 17.06
N ALA A 117 27.46 -14.74 17.00
CA ALA A 117 26.47 -13.74 16.60
C ALA A 117 26.46 -12.57 17.59
N ALA A 118 26.52 -12.85 18.90
CA ALA A 118 26.64 -11.81 19.94
C ALA A 118 27.92 -10.96 19.77
N LEU A 119 29.07 -11.60 19.52
CA LEU A 119 30.32 -10.87 19.24
C LEU A 119 30.24 -10.03 17.95
N LYS A 120 29.62 -10.54 16.88
CA LYS A 120 29.40 -9.78 15.64
C LYS A 120 28.49 -8.58 15.88
N LEU A 121 27.44 -8.75 16.67
CA LEU A 121 26.52 -7.69 17.07
C LEU A 121 27.25 -6.59 17.84
N ALA A 122 28.00 -6.97 18.88
CA ALA A 122 28.81 -6.04 19.67
C ALA A 122 29.84 -5.30 18.83
N LYS A 123 30.51 -6.00 17.90
CA LYS A 123 31.43 -5.38 16.94
C LYS A 123 30.72 -4.39 16.03
N ALA A 124 29.56 -4.76 15.50
CA ALA A 124 28.78 -3.91 14.61
C ALA A 124 28.39 -2.60 15.29
N LEU A 125 27.86 -2.68 16.52
CA LEU A 125 27.50 -1.50 17.33
C LEU A 125 28.68 -0.54 17.54
N ASN A 126 29.86 -1.06 17.84
CA ASN A 126 31.07 -0.25 18.03
C ASN A 126 31.65 0.32 16.72
N SER A 127 31.29 -0.27 15.57
CA SER A 127 31.75 0.16 14.26
C SER A 127 30.77 1.05 13.50
N LEU A 128 29.62 1.37 14.10
CA LEU A 128 28.64 2.28 13.49
C LEU A 128 29.28 3.67 13.30
N PRO A 129 29.00 4.34 12.17
CA PRO A 129 29.47 5.70 11.94
C PRO A 129 28.94 6.65 13.01
N ASP A 130 29.62 7.78 13.20
CA ASP A 130 29.16 8.82 14.12
C ASP A 130 27.76 9.31 13.73
N ALA A 131 26.97 9.66 14.75
CA ALA A 131 25.62 10.18 14.53
C ALA A 131 25.71 11.53 13.83
N LEU A 132 25.04 11.65 12.68
CA LEU A 132 24.84 12.94 12.05
C LEU A 132 23.80 13.75 12.84
N PRO A 133 23.93 15.08 12.88
CA PRO A 133 22.91 15.93 13.48
C PRO A 133 21.59 15.73 12.75
N LEU A 134 20.49 15.85 13.50
CA LEU A 134 19.15 15.84 12.91
C LEU A 134 19.04 16.96 11.86
N PRO A 135 18.36 16.71 10.74
CA PRO A 135 18.10 17.74 9.74
C PRO A 135 17.30 18.90 10.33
N ASP A 136 17.62 20.12 9.88
CA ASP A 136 16.89 21.36 10.25
C ASP A 136 16.43 22.07 8.96
N PRO A 137 15.10 22.15 8.70
CA PRO A 137 14.01 21.66 9.53
C PRO A 137 13.88 20.12 9.50
N LEU A 138 13.22 19.56 10.51
CA LEU A 138 12.88 18.13 10.53
C LEU A 138 12.04 17.74 9.30
N PRO A 139 12.26 16.54 8.73
CA PRO A 139 11.46 16.05 7.62
C PRO A 139 10.00 15.87 8.05
N ASP A 140 9.09 16.07 7.09
CA ASP A 140 7.67 15.86 7.31
C ASP A 140 7.42 14.42 7.82
N PRO A 141 6.67 14.24 8.92
CA PRO A 141 6.43 12.92 9.46
C PRO A 141 5.67 12.08 8.43
N PRO A 142 6.07 10.81 8.23
CA PRO A 142 5.36 9.93 7.31
C PRO A 142 3.93 9.77 7.81
N LYS A 143 2.98 9.76 6.88
CA LYS A 143 1.58 9.49 7.20
C LYS A 143 1.48 8.15 7.94
N ILE A 144 0.47 8.02 8.80
CA ILE A 144 0.13 6.74 9.44
C ILE A 144 0.04 5.67 8.34
N PRO A 145 0.70 4.51 8.49
CA PRO A 145 0.52 3.38 7.61
C PRO A 145 -0.91 2.89 7.81
N VAL A 146 -1.83 3.50 7.07
CA VAL A 146 -3.20 3.03 6.90
C VAL A 146 -3.03 1.63 6.33
N SER A 147 -3.17 0.60 7.18
CA SER A 147 -3.20 -0.78 6.71
C SER A 147 -4.18 -0.76 5.54
N TYR A 148 -3.76 -1.13 4.33
CA TYR A 148 -4.61 -0.99 3.14
C TYR A 148 -5.96 -1.72 3.32
N LEU A 149 -6.06 -2.62 4.30
CA LEU A 149 -7.30 -3.23 4.76
C LEU A 149 -8.31 -2.24 5.36
N SER A 150 -7.86 -1.19 6.04
CA SER A 150 -8.74 -0.13 6.56
C SER A 150 -9.32 0.75 5.45
N SER A 151 -8.57 1.03 4.38
CA SER A 151 -9.16 1.68 3.19
C SER A 151 -10.09 0.74 2.42
N LEU A 152 -9.80 -0.58 2.39
CA LEU A 152 -10.75 -1.58 1.90
C LEU A 152 -12.00 -1.66 2.79
N THR A 153 -11.87 -1.53 4.10
CA THR A 153 -12.99 -1.51 5.04
C THR A 153 -13.92 -0.34 4.73
N GLN A 154 -13.37 0.87 4.59
CA GLN A 154 -14.14 2.07 4.24
C GLN A 154 -14.85 1.91 2.89
N LYS A 155 -14.18 1.34 1.88
CA LYS A 155 -14.81 1.04 0.58
C LYS A 155 -15.93 0.00 0.71
N ILE A 156 -15.73 -1.06 1.48
CA ILE A 156 -16.74 -2.09 1.76
C ILE A 156 -17.91 -1.54 2.58
N GLU A 157 -17.75 -0.44 3.30
CA GLU A 157 -18.80 0.22 4.07
C GLU A 157 -19.54 1.33 3.31
N ALA A 158 -19.11 1.68 2.10
CA ALA A 158 -19.76 2.72 1.29
C ALA A 158 -21.23 2.38 0.98
N ASP A 159 -22.07 3.41 0.80
CA ASP A 159 -23.52 3.24 0.62
C ASP A 159 -23.89 2.39 -0.61
N SER A 160 -23.09 2.48 -1.68
CA SER A 160 -23.28 1.72 -2.92
C SER A 160 -21.94 1.45 -3.60
N LEU A 161 -21.79 0.28 -4.20
CA LEU A 161 -20.60 -0.11 -4.98
C LEU A 161 -20.99 -0.54 -6.39
N ASN A 162 -20.33 0.02 -7.40
CA ASN A 162 -20.48 -0.42 -8.80
C ASN A 162 -19.60 -1.65 -9.12
N PHE A 163 -19.78 -2.27 -10.29
CA PHE A 163 -19.04 -3.48 -10.69
C PHE A 163 -17.51 -3.31 -10.68
N GLU A 164 -17.02 -2.16 -11.14
CA GLU A 164 -15.58 -1.88 -11.21
C GLU A 164 -14.99 -1.76 -9.80
N GLU A 165 -15.69 -1.07 -8.89
CA GLU A 165 -15.32 -0.94 -7.49
C GLU A 165 -15.35 -2.28 -6.76
N GLN A 166 -16.40 -3.08 -6.96
CA GLN A 166 -16.52 -4.42 -6.38
C GLN A 166 -15.38 -5.35 -6.83
N SER A 167 -15.05 -5.31 -8.12
CA SER A 167 -13.98 -6.12 -8.71
C SER A 167 -12.61 -5.69 -8.19
N SER A 168 -12.36 -4.38 -8.08
CA SER A 168 -11.13 -3.85 -7.51
C SER A 168 -10.94 -4.25 -6.05
N ILE A 169 -12.00 -4.18 -5.23
CA ILE A 169 -11.96 -4.59 -3.82
C ILE A 169 -11.63 -6.09 -3.72
N LEU A 170 -12.29 -6.94 -4.53
CA LEU A 170 -12.05 -8.38 -4.52
C LEU A 170 -10.61 -8.72 -4.95
N PHE A 171 -10.07 -8.03 -5.96
CA PHE A 171 -8.69 -8.20 -6.38
C PHE A 171 -7.70 -7.85 -5.26
N ASP A 172 -7.90 -6.72 -4.60
CA ASP A 172 -7.04 -6.30 -3.49
C ASP A 172 -7.14 -7.26 -2.28
N LEU A 173 -8.34 -7.79 -2.00
CA LEU A 173 -8.54 -8.81 -0.96
C LEU A 173 -7.89 -10.16 -1.30
N LYS A 174 -7.88 -10.57 -2.58
CA LYS A 174 -7.14 -11.77 -3.01
C LYS A 174 -5.64 -11.60 -2.77
N ARG A 175 -5.08 -10.45 -3.15
CA ARG A 175 -3.68 -10.13 -2.86
C ARG A 175 -3.41 -10.12 -1.36
N ALA A 176 -4.36 -9.65 -0.56
CA ALA A 176 -4.29 -9.67 0.90
C ALA A 176 -4.34 -11.08 1.50
N LEU A 177 -5.02 -12.02 0.85
CA LEU A 177 -5.04 -13.43 1.26
C LEU A 177 -3.72 -14.15 0.98
N GLU A 178 -2.98 -13.71 -0.04
CA GLU A 178 -1.63 -14.22 -0.35
C GLU A 178 -0.61 -13.70 0.67
N ALA A 179 -0.82 -12.48 1.17
CA ALA A 179 -0.01 -11.87 2.22
C ALA A 179 -0.35 -12.46 3.59
N ASN A 180 0.59 -13.23 4.15
CA ASN A 180 0.33 -14.06 5.32
C ASN A 180 0.03 -13.23 6.60
N ASP A 181 0.35 -11.93 6.63
CA ASP A 181 0.17 -10.99 7.75
C ASP A 181 -1.20 -10.32 7.77
N THR A 182 -1.86 -10.29 6.62
CA THR A 182 -3.14 -9.64 6.38
C THR A 182 -4.22 -10.64 6.03
N LYS A 183 -3.87 -11.93 5.87
CA LYS A 183 -4.76 -13.03 5.55
C LYS A 183 -5.98 -13.15 6.46
N GLN A 184 -5.83 -13.01 7.78
CA GLN A 184 -6.95 -13.15 8.72
C GLN A 184 -7.91 -11.95 8.66
N ASP A 185 -7.35 -10.75 8.54
CA ASP A 185 -8.12 -9.53 8.40
C ASP A 185 -8.80 -9.45 7.02
N ALA A 186 -8.11 -9.88 5.96
CA ALA A 186 -8.65 -10.05 4.62
C ALA A 186 -9.80 -11.08 4.60
N MET A 187 -9.67 -12.19 5.34
CA MET A 187 -10.74 -13.16 5.51
C MET A 187 -11.96 -12.55 6.22
N THR A 188 -11.72 -11.72 7.24
CA THR A 188 -12.77 -10.97 7.95
C THR A 188 -13.48 -9.99 7.01
N LEU A 189 -12.72 -9.27 6.17
CA LEU A 189 -13.25 -8.33 5.19
C LEU A 189 -13.98 -9.03 4.04
N LEU A 190 -13.52 -10.19 3.57
CA LEU A 190 -14.23 -11.00 2.57
C LEU A 190 -15.60 -11.45 3.09
N ARG A 191 -15.67 -11.90 4.35
CA ARG A 191 -16.95 -12.25 4.99
C ARG A 191 -17.87 -11.03 5.11
N LYS A 192 -17.32 -9.86 5.45
CA LYS A 192 -18.10 -8.62 5.52
C LYS A 192 -18.60 -8.19 4.14
N PHE A 193 -17.74 -8.29 3.12
CA PHE A 193 -18.08 -7.96 1.74
C PHE A 193 -19.15 -8.90 1.17
N ARG A 194 -19.11 -10.19 1.54
CA ARG A 194 -20.07 -11.21 1.12
C ARG A 194 -21.53 -10.92 1.53
N VAL A 195 -21.72 -10.20 2.64
CA VAL A 195 -23.04 -9.91 3.24
C VAL A 195 -23.70 -8.66 2.62
N ARG A 196 -23.00 -7.95 1.73
CA ARG A 196 -23.56 -6.76 1.06
C ARG A 196 -24.75 -7.09 0.17
N ARG A 197 -25.76 -6.21 0.20
CA ARG A 197 -27.01 -6.36 -0.56
C ARG A 197 -26.86 -6.06 -2.05
N ASP A 198 -25.90 -5.21 -2.40
CA ASP A 198 -25.58 -4.78 -3.77
C ASP A 198 -24.47 -5.63 -4.41
N LEU A 199 -24.04 -6.71 -3.77
CA LEU A 199 -22.99 -7.59 -4.26
C LEU A 199 -23.46 -8.36 -5.50
N LEU A 200 -22.69 -8.25 -6.59
CA LEU A 200 -22.97 -8.97 -7.83
C LEU A 200 -22.71 -10.47 -7.65
N ALA A 201 -23.58 -11.31 -8.24
CA ALA A 201 -23.53 -12.77 -8.09
C ALA A 201 -22.15 -13.36 -8.42
N THR A 202 -21.53 -12.91 -9.51
CA THR A 202 -20.19 -13.34 -9.94
C THR A 202 -19.10 -13.06 -8.90
N ILE A 203 -19.20 -11.91 -8.20
CA ILE A 203 -18.27 -11.52 -7.14
C ILE A 203 -18.53 -12.36 -5.89
N GLY A 204 -19.81 -12.59 -5.56
CA GLY A 204 -20.23 -13.45 -4.45
C GLY A 204 -19.73 -14.89 -4.58
N ASP A 205 -19.90 -15.50 -5.76
CA ASP A 205 -19.45 -16.87 -6.04
C ASP A 205 -17.93 -17.01 -5.90
N GLU A 206 -17.18 -16.00 -6.34
CA GLU A 206 -15.73 -15.98 -6.24
C GLU A 206 -15.26 -15.83 -4.78
N ILE A 207 -15.94 -15.00 -3.98
CA ILE A 207 -15.68 -14.90 -2.53
C ILE A 207 -15.95 -16.25 -1.85
N ASP A 208 -17.07 -16.91 -2.17
CA ASP A 208 -17.43 -18.20 -1.58
C ASP A 208 -16.39 -19.29 -1.90
N GLN A 209 -15.84 -19.29 -3.12
CA GLN A 209 -14.73 -20.19 -3.48
C GLN A 209 -13.45 -19.90 -2.67
N LEU A 210 -13.10 -18.62 -2.47
CA LEU A 210 -11.92 -18.23 -1.70
C LEU A 210 -12.06 -18.61 -0.23
N VAL A 211 -13.22 -18.31 0.38
CA VAL A 211 -13.52 -18.67 1.78
C VAL A 211 -13.58 -20.19 1.94
N GLY A 212 -14.18 -20.91 0.99
CA GLY A 212 -14.28 -22.37 0.99
C GLY A 212 -12.93 -23.07 0.92
N LYS A 213 -12.05 -22.66 0.00
CA LYS A 213 -10.69 -23.22 -0.16
C LYS A 213 -9.81 -23.07 1.09
N LEU A 214 -10.01 -21.99 1.85
CA LEU A 214 -9.24 -21.67 3.05
C LEU A 214 -9.88 -22.21 4.34
N GLY A 215 -11.18 -22.52 4.33
CA GLY A 215 -11.90 -23.18 5.42
C GLY A 215 -11.74 -24.70 5.45
N SER A 216 -11.36 -25.32 4.32
CA SER A 216 -11.09 -26.76 4.21
C SER A 216 -9.65 -27.11 4.63
N ASN A 217 -9.36 -27.07 5.94
CA ASN A 217 -8.21 -27.77 6.51
C ASN A 217 -8.65 -29.23 6.81
N PRO A 218 -7.98 -30.29 6.30
CA PRO A 218 -8.45 -31.66 6.46
C PRO A 218 -8.11 -32.20 7.85
N LYS A 219 -8.85 -31.79 8.88
CA LYS A 219 -8.87 -32.46 10.20
C LYS A 219 -10.20 -32.20 10.92
N THR A 220 -11.26 -32.86 10.48
CA THR A 220 -12.26 -33.48 11.38
C THR A 220 -13.27 -34.30 10.56
N THR A 221 -12.98 -35.59 10.38
CA THR A 221 -14.01 -36.60 10.20
C THR A 221 -14.39 -37.16 11.57
N ALA A 222 -15.69 -37.29 11.78
CA ALA A 222 -16.39 -38.04 12.82
C ALA A 222 -16.33 -37.51 14.27
N LYS A 223 -17.48 -36.99 14.76
CA LYS A 223 -18.43 -37.83 15.52
C LYS A 223 -19.79 -37.16 15.66
N ALA A 224 -20.82 -37.93 15.32
CA ALA A 224 -22.22 -37.64 15.62
C ALA A 224 -22.48 -37.77 17.13
N ALA A 225 -23.34 -36.90 17.68
CA ALA A 225 -24.28 -37.26 18.74
C ALA A 225 -25.34 -36.15 18.95
N THR A 226 -26.57 -36.55 18.63
CA THR A 226 -27.87 -36.04 19.06
C THR A 226 -27.94 -35.51 20.51
N SER A 227 -28.63 -34.38 20.72
CA SER A 227 -29.63 -34.25 21.79
C SER A 227 -30.59 -33.09 21.54
N LYS A 228 -31.83 -33.29 22.00
CA LYS A 228 -33.05 -32.48 21.80
C LYS A 228 -33.19 -31.41 22.89
N SER A 229 -34.07 -30.44 22.58
CA SER A 229 -34.98 -29.73 23.51
C SER A 229 -34.40 -28.63 24.38
N SER A 230 -34.78 -27.38 24.14
CA SER A 230 -35.93 -26.75 24.83
C SER A 230 -36.01 -25.23 24.57
N SER A 231 -37.25 -24.78 24.48
CA SER A 231 -37.75 -23.41 24.33
C SER A 231 -37.40 -22.48 25.49
N LYS A 232 -37.22 -21.17 25.21
CA LYS A 232 -38.04 -20.09 25.81
C LYS A 232 -37.71 -18.69 25.26
N THR A 233 -38.74 -18.09 24.70
CA THR A 233 -39.16 -16.68 24.63
C THR A 233 -38.53 -15.74 25.65
N SER A 234 -38.13 -14.52 25.21
CA SER A 234 -38.57 -13.20 25.75
C SER A 234 -37.74 -12.04 25.19
N GLN A 235 -38.37 -11.20 24.37
CA GLN A 235 -38.15 -9.74 24.26
C GLN A 235 -39.26 -9.06 25.09
N PRO A 236 -39.32 -7.71 25.26
CA PRO A 236 -38.32 -6.65 25.08
C PRO A 236 -38.27 -5.69 26.31
N ASN A 237 -37.33 -4.74 26.36
CA ASN A 237 -37.71 -3.39 26.80
C ASN A 237 -36.78 -2.27 26.34
N GLN A 238 -37.42 -1.15 26.01
CA GLN A 238 -36.90 0.11 25.53
C GLN A 238 -36.49 1.07 26.67
N HIS A 239 -35.96 2.23 26.26
CA HIS A 239 -35.79 3.51 26.96
C HIS A 239 -34.48 3.72 27.75
N SER A 240 -33.62 4.62 27.26
CA SER A 240 -33.66 6.02 27.72
C SER A 240 -32.83 6.93 26.81
N LYS A 241 -33.44 8.07 26.47
CA LYS A 241 -32.81 9.28 25.91
C LYS A 241 -31.93 9.96 26.97
N ASN A 242 -30.94 10.72 26.52
CA ASN A 242 -30.42 12.02 27.02
C ASN A 242 -29.23 12.37 26.12
N ALA A 243 -29.27 13.32 25.18
CA ALA A 243 -29.50 14.76 25.26
C ALA A 243 -28.53 15.48 26.22
N TYR A 244 -27.36 15.88 25.70
CA TYR A 244 -26.65 17.07 26.18
C TYR A 244 -26.06 17.83 24.99
N SER A 245 -26.30 19.13 25.05
CA SER A 245 -26.06 20.17 24.07
C SER A 245 -24.70 20.86 24.25
N ALA A 246 -24.15 21.30 23.12
CA ALA A 246 -23.42 22.54 22.85
C ALA A 246 -22.41 23.08 23.88
N SER A 247 -21.15 23.20 23.43
CA SER A 247 -20.42 24.43 23.65
C SER A 247 -19.55 24.77 22.43
N SER A 248 -19.68 26.02 22.03
CA SER A 248 -19.12 26.75 20.90
C SER A 248 -17.65 27.10 21.09
N TYR A 249 -16.85 26.99 20.02
CA TYR A 249 -15.77 27.93 19.74
C TYR A 249 -15.84 28.36 18.28
N GLN A 250 -16.09 29.64 18.11
CA GLN A 250 -16.18 30.37 16.86
C GLN A 250 -14.88 31.17 16.76
N SER A 251 -14.05 30.88 15.75
CA SER A 251 -13.00 31.81 15.31
C SER A 251 -13.12 31.96 13.80
N SER A 252 -13.52 33.16 13.44
CA SER A 252 -13.76 33.71 12.12
C SER A 252 -12.48 33.75 11.27
N GLY A 253 -12.64 33.44 9.98
CA GLY A 253 -11.61 33.55 8.96
C GLY A 253 -12.26 33.42 7.57
N THR A 254 -13.12 34.37 7.25
CA THR A 254 -13.87 34.44 5.99
C THR A 254 -12.94 34.85 4.84
N VAL A 255 -12.66 33.95 3.90
CA VAL A 255 -12.28 34.31 2.53
C VAL A 255 -13.09 33.45 1.56
N ALA A 256 -13.98 34.16 0.85
CA ALA A 256 -14.63 33.85 -0.43
C ALA A 256 -14.83 32.38 -0.84
N SER A 257 -16.11 32.00 -0.79
CA SER A 257 -16.74 30.88 -1.49
C SER A 257 -16.46 30.89 -3.00
N GLY A 258 -15.85 29.82 -3.49
CA GLY A 258 -15.86 29.39 -4.89
C GLY A 258 -16.05 27.87 -4.93
N ASN A 259 -17.29 27.45 -5.13
CA ASN A 259 -17.73 26.06 -5.10
C ASN A 259 -17.39 25.36 -6.43
N THR A 260 -16.37 24.51 -6.47
CA THR A 260 -16.17 23.49 -7.52
C THR A 260 -15.53 22.24 -6.91
N SER A 261 -16.35 21.22 -6.70
CA SER A 261 -15.93 19.84 -6.47
C SER A 261 -15.22 19.30 -7.72
N GLN A 262 -13.94 19.60 -7.91
CA GLN A 262 -13.13 18.97 -8.94
C GLN A 262 -12.20 17.93 -8.30
N GLY A 263 -12.54 16.65 -8.49
CA GLY A 263 -11.71 15.51 -8.12
C GLY A 263 -10.39 15.45 -8.90
N LYS A 264 -9.56 14.44 -8.64
CA LYS A 264 -8.26 14.25 -9.32
C LYS A 264 -8.46 14.25 -10.86
N PRO A 265 -7.66 15.03 -11.64
CA PRO A 265 -7.79 15.06 -13.10
C PRO A 265 -7.50 13.69 -13.71
N PRO A 266 -8.20 13.29 -14.80
CA PRO A 266 -8.00 12.00 -15.45
C PRO A 266 -6.58 11.87 -16.03
N ASP A 267 -6.00 10.68 -15.90
CA ASP A 267 -4.65 10.36 -16.33
C ASP A 267 -4.66 9.67 -17.71
N TYR A 268 -3.99 10.28 -18.68
CA TYR A 268 -3.89 9.79 -20.06
C TYR A 268 -2.49 9.33 -20.42
N THR A 269 -1.54 9.27 -19.48
CA THR A 269 -0.14 8.93 -19.77
C THR A 269 -0.02 7.51 -20.36
N LEU A 270 -0.73 6.52 -19.80
CA LEU A 270 -0.72 5.15 -20.34
C LEU A 270 -1.27 5.11 -21.77
N GLN A 271 -2.39 5.79 -22.04
CA GLN A 271 -3.04 5.82 -23.35
C GLN A 271 -2.14 6.51 -24.40
N ALA A 272 -1.49 7.62 -24.03
CA ALA A 272 -0.59 8.35 -24.91
C ALA A 272 0.68 7.54 -25.24
N VAL A 273 1.25 6.84 -24.26
CA VAL A 273 2.42 5.97 -24.47
C VAL A 273 2.08 4.76 -25.34
N LEU A 274 0.93 4.12 -25.11
CA LEU A 274 0.48 3.01 -25.96
C LEU A 274 0.25 3.47 -27.40
N LEU A 275 -0.41 4.61 -27.61
CA LEU A 275 -0.60 5.17 -28.96
C LEU A 275 0.73 5.49 -29.66
N PHE A 276 1.72 5.97 -28.92
CA PHE A 276 3.06 6.20 -29.46
C PHE A 276 3.74 4.89 -29.89
N LEU A 277 3.73 3.87 -29.03
CA LEU A 277 4.39 2.58 -29.30
C LEU A 277 3.71 1.81 -30.43
N PHE A 278 2.38 1.78 -30.48
CA PHE A 278 1.62 1.07 -31.51
C PHE A 278 1.47 1.86 -32.82
N GLY A 279 1.69 3.18 -32.82
CA GLY A 279 1.67 4.01 -34.03
C GLY A 279 2.95 3.93 -34.87
N MET A 280 4.10 3.72 -34.23
CA MET A 280 5.42 3.65 -34.86
C MET A 280 5.55 2.69 -36.06
N PRO A 281 5.01 1.46 -36.04
CA PRO A 281 5.20 0.52 -37.14
C PRO A 281 4.32 0.81 -38.36
N PHE A 282 3.29 1.67 -38.25
CA PHE A 282 2.30 1.85 -39.31
C PHE A 282 2.38 3.18 -40.05
N SER A 283 2.94 4.25 -39.44
CA SER A 283 3.29 5.51 -40.12
C SER A 283 3.91 6.54 -39.17
N PHE A 284 4.68 7.50 -39.71
CA PHE A 284 5.28 8.59 -38.94
C PHE A 284 4.26 9.64 -38.45
N LEU A 285 3.12 9.76 -39.14
CA LEU A 285 2.14 10.82 -38.94
C LEU A 285 1.35 10.73 -37.60
N PRO A 286 0.87 9.56 -37.15
CA PRO A 286 0.22 9.42 -35.84
C PRO A 286 1.19 9.66 -34.67
N SER A 287 2.47 9.30 -34.84
CA SER A 287 3.51 9.47 -33.83
C SER A 287 3.78 10.95 -33.52
N CYS A 288 3.63 11.85 -34.51
CA CYS A 288 3.79 13.29 -34.31
C CYS A 288 2.72 13.90 -33.38
N LEU A 289 1.50 13.35 -33.34
CA LEU A 289 0.44 13.82 -32.44
C LEU A 289 0.48 13.14 -31.06
N ALA A 290 1.10 11.97 -30.96
CA ALA A 290 1.29 11.28 -29.68
C ALA A 290 2.31 11.99 -28.78
N VAL A 291 3.32 12.67 -29.34
CA VAL A 291 4.32 13.42 -28.56
C VAL A 291 3.69 14.57 -27.75
N PRO A 292 2.88 15.48 -28.34
CA PRO A 292 2.12 16.47 -27.57
C PRO A 292 1.21 15.84 -26.51
N ALA A 293 0.56 14.70 -26.81
CA ALA A 293 -0.32 14.02 -25.86
C ALA A 293 0.43 13.56 -24.59
N VAL A 294 1.62 12.99 -24.77
CA VAL A 294 2.51 12.58 -23.67
C VAL A 294 2.97 13.80 -22.87
N VAL A 295 3.43 14.87 -23.52
CA VAL A 295 3.89 16.10 -22.84
C VAL A 295 2.77 16.72 -22.01
N PHE A 296 1.57 16.87 -22.58
CA PHE A 296 0.44 17.40 -21.83
C PHE A 296 0.02 16.47 -20.67
N SER A 297 0.15 15.14 -20.82
CA SER A 297 -0.12 14.20 -19.71
C SER A 297 0.89 14.30 -18.56
N LEU A 298 2.15 14.64 -18.85
CA LEU A 298 3.15 14.89 -17.80
C LEU A 298 2.91 16.24 -17.12
N GLN A 299 2.45 17.24 -17.88
CA GLN A 299 2.06 18.54 -17.34
C GLN A 299 0.86 18.45 -16.39
N THR A 300 -0.09 17.54 -16.60
CA THR A 300 -1.20 17.36 -15.64
C THR A 300 -0.70 16.92 -14.28
N GLN A 301 0.19 15.93 -14.25
CA GLN A 301 0.79 15.38 -13.03
C GLN A 301 1.63 16.45 -12.32
N SER A 302 2.40 17.23 -13.07
CA SER A 302 3.22 18.32 -12.53
C SER A 302 2.37 19.44 -11.93
N LYS A 303 1.38 19.95 -12.67
CA LYS A 303 0.50 21.04 -12.21
C LYS A 303 -0.39 20.63 -11.04
N TYR A 304 -0.88 19.39 -11.04
CA TYR A 304 -1.66 18.86 -9.92
C TYR A 304 -0.83 18.76 -8.63
N LYS A 305 0.45 18.34 -8.73
CA LYS A 305 1.37 18.33 -7.58
C LYS A 305 1.69 19.73 -7.05
N GLN A 306 1.63 20.75 -7.91
CA GLN A 306 1.85 22.15 -7.55
C GLN A 306 0.59 22.87 -7.02
N GLY A 307 -0.55 22.17 -6.93
CA GLY A 307 -1.82 22.75 -6.46
C GLY A 307 -2.56 23.60 -7.51
N ASP A 308 -2.05 23.71 -8.74
CA ASP A 308 -2.72 24.36 -9.87
C ASP A 308 -3.78 23.42 -10.47
N ILE A 309 -4.93 23.32 -9.81
CA ILE A 309 -6.03 22.42 -10.18
C ILE A 309 -6.61 22.79 -11.55
N GLU A 310 -6.87 24.08 -11.79
CA GLU A 310 -7.46 24.54 -13.04
C GLU A 310 -6.52 24.31 -14.23
N GLY A 311 -5.22 24.57 -14.06
CA GLY A 311 -4.20 24.29 -15.06
C GLY A 311 -4.00 22.80 -15.32
N ALA A 312 -4.15 21.95 -14.31
CA ALA A 312 -4.10 20.49 -14.47
C ALA A 312 -5.30 19.96 -15.28
N PHE A 313 -6.51 20.45 -15.04
CA PHE A 313 -7.69 20.08 -15.83
C PHE A 313 -7.60 20.55 -17.28
N LYS A 314 -7.08 21.76 -17.51
CA LYS A 314 -6.86 22.28 -18.87
C LYS A 314 -5.84 21.43 -19.63
N ALA A 315 -4.73 21.06 -19.00
CA ALA A 315 -3.73 20.17 -19.59
C ALA A 315 -4.30 18.76 -19.87
N ALA A 316 -5.16 18.23 -18.99
CA ALA A 316 -5.79 16.93 -19.16
C ALA A 316 -6.74 16.91 -20.37
N LYS A 317 -7.50 18.00 -20.57
CA LYS A 317 -8.37 18.19 -21.73
C LYS A 317 -7.57 18.23 -23.03
N HIS A 318 -6.44 18.93 -23.05
CA HIS A 318 -5.55 18.95 -24.22
C HIS A 318 -4.97 17.56 -24.51
N SER A 319 -4.46 16.86 -23.51
CA SER A 319 -3.93 15.50 -23.67
C SER A 319 -4.99 14.54 -24.25
N LYS A 320 -6.22 14.57 -23.73
CA LYS A 320 -7.35 13.79 -24.26
C LYS A 320 -7.62 14.07 -25.73
N ASN A 321 -7.68 15.34 -26.13
CA ASN A 321 -7.96 15.71 -27.51
C ASN A 321 -6.88 15.21 -28.47
N PHE A 322 -5.60 15.29 -28.07
CA PHE A 322 -4.51 14.74 -28.87
C PHE A 322 -4.55 13.21 -28.95
N CYS A 323 -4.89 12.51 -27.87
CA CYS A 323 -5.08 11.05 -27.90
C CYS A 323 -6.21 10.64 -28.85
N ILE A 324 -7.34 11.34 -28.82
CA ILE A 324 -8.47 11.06 -29.73
C ILE A 324 -8.05 11.31 -31.18
N ALA A 325 -7.37 12.43 -31.47
CA ALA A 325 -6.91 12.73 -32.82
C ALA A 325 -5.89 11.71 -33.34
N ALA A 326 -4.94 11.28 -32.50
CA ALA A 326 -3.96 10.27 -32.86
C ALA A 326 -4.62 8.90 -33.13
N LEU A 327 -5.60 8.51 -32.31
CA LEU A 327 -6.35 7.27 -32.51
C LEU A 327 -7.18 7.31 -33.81
N ALA A 328 -7.84 8.43 -34.10
CA ALA A 328 -8.61 8.59 -35.34
C ALA A 328 -7.72 8.45 -36.59
N LEU A 329 -6.55 9.09 -36.59
CA LEU A 329 -5.59 8.95 -37.69
C LEU A 329 -5.06 7.52 -37.85
N LEU A 330 -4.81 6.83 -36.73
CA LEU A 330 -4.38 5.43 -36.76
C LEU A 330 -5.44 4.52 -37.40
N ILE A 331 -6.72 4.71 -37.05
CA ILE A 331 -7.84 3.97 -37.65
C ILE A 331 -7.96 4.27 -39.14
N ILE A 332 -7.88 5.54 -39.55
CA ILE A 332 -7.94 5.94 -40.96
C ILE A 332 -6.80 5.27 -41.75
N MET A 333 -5.58 5.29 -41.22
CA MET A 333 -4.43 4.64 -41.88
C MET A 333 -4.61 3.13 -41.96
N LEU A 334 -5.12 2.47 -40.92
CA LEU A 334 -5.40 1.04 -40.95
C LEU A 334 -6.44 0.70 -42.03
N CYS A 335 -7.51 1.49 -42.17
CA CYS A 335 -8.49 1.33 -43.24
C CYS A 335 -7.87 1.49 -44.63
N LEU A 336 -6.99 2.48 -44.83
CA LEU A 336 -6.31 2.69 -46.11
C LEU A 336 -5.37 1.51 -46.46
N VAL A 337 -4.64 0.97 -45.48
CA VAL A 337 -3.78 -0.21 -45.68
C VAL A 337 -4.61 -1.43 -46.06
N ILE A 338 -5.72 -1.68 -45.37
CA ILE A 338 -6.62 -2.79 -45.69
C ILE A 338 -7.17 -2.65 -47.12
N LEU A 339 -7.62 -1.44 -47.49
CA LEU A 339 -8.17 -1.17 -48.82
C LEU A 339 -7.10 -1.36 -49.92
N TYR A 340 -5.88 -0.93 -49.66
CA TYR A 340 -4.74 -1.14 -50.56
C TYR A 340 -4.41 -2.63 -50.74
N VAL A 341 -4.36 -3.42 -49.66
CA VAL A 341 -4.14 -4.87 -49.73
C VAL A 341 -5.26 -5.57 -50.51
N LEU A 342 -6.51 -5.15 -50.31
CA LEU A 342 -7.66 -5.70 -51.03
C LEU A 342 -7.59 -5.43 -52.53
N MET A 343 -7.16 -4.21 -52.91
CA MET A 343 -6.94 -3.83 -54.31
C MET A 343 -5.84 -4.67 -54.97
N ILE A 344 -4.73 -4.93 -54.28
CA ILE A 344 -3.66 -5.81 -54.78
C ILE A 344 -4.18 -7.24 -54.96
N ALA A 345 -4.94 -7.77 -54.00
CA ALA A 345 -5.48 -9.12 -54.08
C ALA A 345 -6.41 -9.28 -55.30
N ILE A 346 -7.31 -8.31 -55.53
CA ILE A 346 -8.22 -8.30 -56.69
C ILE A 346 -7.43 -8.21 -58.01
N ALA A 347 -6.41 -7.34 -58.07
CA ALA A 347 -5.55 -7.23 -59.25
C ALA A 347 -4.80 -8.54 -59.56
N SER A 348 -4.28 -9.22 -58.52
CA SER A 348 -3.58 -10.50 -58.68
C SER A 348 -4.49 -11.66 -59.07
N ALA A 349 -5.78 -11.61 -58.73
CA ALA A 349 -6.76 -12.63 -59.13
C ALA A 349 -7.29 -12.43 -60.56
N SER A 350 -7.02 -11.27 -61.16
CA SER A 350 -7.46 -10.91 -62.52
C SER A 350 -6.37 -11.08 -63.59
N MET A 351 -5.15 -11.44 -63.17
CA MET A 351 -4.03 -11.84 -64.03
C MET A 351 -3.89 -13.35 -64.03
#